data_AF-A0A497TGX1-F1
#
_entry.id   AF-A0A497TGX1-F1
#
_cell.length_a   1.000
_cell.length_b   1.000
_cell.length_c   1.000
_cell.angle_alpha   90.00
_cell.angle_beta   90.00
_cell.angle_gamma   90.00
#
_symmetry.space_group_name_H-M   'P 1'
#
loop_
_entity.id
_entity.type
_entity.pdbx_description
1 polymer ?
#
loop_
_entity_poly.entity_id
_entity_poly.type
_entity_poly.pdbx_seq_one_letter_code
_entity_poly.pdbx_strand_id
1 'polypeptide(L)'
;MEKTLEEKVVTYQLLQRYPEGLGEQLNLLQNRLLELNSTQQALQDFLEMKEGKETFVNLGSGCWVMTRLEKPETVLLNLGAGIFARRKVERAREMLSERARLLEKEIEKLQTDMALVSKKLSEMGREIEGSLQA
;
A
#
# COMPACT_ATOMS: atom_id res chain seq x y z
N MET A 1 26.09 37.32 0.61
CA MET A 1 26.67 35.96 0.52
C MET A 1 26.16 35.09 1.67
N GLU A 2 26.30 35.51 2.93
CA GLU A 2 25.75 34.80 4.12
C GLU A 2 24.26 34.48 4.04
N LYS A 3 23.41 35.47 3.71
CA LYS A 3 21.95 35.31 3.69
C LYS A 3 21.45 34.18 2.76
N THR A 4 22.15 33.97 1.65
CA THR A 4 21.82 32.94 0.65
C THR A 4 22.26 31.54 1.10
N LEU A 5 23.33 31.45 1.91
CA LEU A 5 23.79 30.18 2.49
C LEU A 5 22.86 29.74 3.61
N GLU A 6 22.44 30.66 4.49
CA GLU A 6 21.44 30.39 5.54
C GLU A 6 20.12 29.87 4.94
N GLU A 7 19.61 30.53 3.90
CA GLU A 7 18.40 30.09 3.18
C GLU A 7 18.56 28.66 2.60
N LYS A 8 19.72 28.33 2.03
CA LYS A 8 20.02 27.00 1.50
C LYS A 8 20.09 25.95 2.61
N VAL A 9 20.73 26.24 3.74
CA VAL A 9 20.82 25.32 4.89
C VAL A 9 19.44 25.06 5.49
N VAL A 10 18.62 26.09 5.67
CA VAL A 10 17.24 25.94 6.16
C VAL A 10 16.42 25.09 5.20
N THR A 11 16.48 25.36 3.90
CA THR A 11 15.78 24.58 2.88
C THR A 11 16.23 23.12 2.85
N TYR A 12 17.54 22.89 2.97
CA TYR A 12 18.13 21.55 3.03
C TYR A 12 17.62 20.76 4.24
N GLN A 13 17.62 21.37 5.43
CA GLN A 13 17.10 20.75 6.65
C GLN A 13 15.60 20.42 6.55
N LEU A 14 14.81 21.28 5.91
CA LEU A 14 13.39 21.00 5.65
C LEU A 14 13.22 19.82 4.68
N LEU A 15 13.98 19.81 3.58
CA LEU A 15 13.91 18.76 2.57
C LEU A 15 14.38 17.40 3.12
N GLN A 16 15.29 17.38 4.12
CA GLN A 16 15.75 16.16 4.78
C GLN A 16 14.65 15.43 5.56
N ARG A 17 13.64 16.15 6.06
CA ARG A 17 12.52 15.55 6.82
C ARG A 17 11.43 14.97 5.92
N TYR A 18 11.38 15.39 4.66
CA TYR A 18 10.32 14.99 3.72
C TYR A 18 10.33 13.49 3.36
N PRO A 19 11.50 12.82 3.17
CA PRO A 19 11.56 11.38 2.92
C PRO A 19 10.97 10.49 4.02
N GLU A 20 10.96 10.95 5.28
CA GLU A 20 10.45 10.17 6.41
C GLU A 20 8.94 9.91 6.26
N GLY A 21 8.17 10.96 5.97
CA GLY A 21 6.72 10.84 5.73
C GLY A 21 6.39 10.04 4.46
N LEU A 22 7.21 10.17 3.41
CA LEU A 22 7.05 9.35 2.20
C LEU A 22 7.32 7.87 2.48
N GLY A 23 8.28 7.55 3.34
CA GLY A 23 8.57 6.18 3.77
C GLY A 23 7.41 5.54 4.52
N GLU A 24 6.77 6.26 5.45
CA GLU A 24 5.58 5.77 6.16
C GLU A 24 4.42 5.50 5.21
N GLN A 25 4.16 6.42 4.26
CA GLN A 25 3.13 6.25 3.25
C GLN A 25 3.42 5.06 2.34
N LEU A 26 4.67 4.89 1.90
CA LEU A 26 5.10 3.76 1.08
C LEU A 26 4.85 2.42 1.79
N ASN A 27 5.23 2.33 3.06
CA ASN A 27 5.00 1.12 3.87
C ASN A 27 3.50 0.79 4.00
N LEU A 28 2.65 1.81 4.20
CA LEU A 28 1.20 1.64 4.23
C LEU A 28 0.67 1.07 2.90
N LEU A 29 1.08 1.63 1.76
CA LEU A 29 0.62 1.14 0.46
C LEU A 29 1.13 -0.27 0.15
N GLN A 30 2.38 -0.59 0.49
CA GLN A 30 2.94 -1.93 0.32
C GLN A 30 2.19 -2.97 1.15
N ASN A 31 1.86 -2.65 2.41
CA ASN A 31 1.06 -3.54 3.26
C ASN A 31 -0.34 -3.77 2.67
N ARG A 32 -0.97 -2.73 2.11
CA ARG A 32 -2.26 -2.88 1.41
C ARG A 32 -2.16 -3.72 0.15
N LEU A 33 -1.08 -3.61 -0.62
CA LEU A 33 -0.84 -4.45 -1.79
C LEU A 33 -0.67 -5.92 -1.39
N LEU A 34 0.09 -6.19 -0.32
CA LEU A 34 0.23 -7.54 0.24
C LEU A 34 -1.11 -8.14 0.68
N GLU A 35 -1.94 -7.34 1.36
CA GLU A 35 -3.30 -7.74 1.77
C GLU A 35 -4.19 -8.09 0.56
N LEU A 36 -4.16 -7.29 -0.51
CA LEU A 36 -4.91 -7.55 -1.74
C LEU A 36 -4.48 -8.86 -2.40
N ASN A 37 -3.16 -9.07 -2.54
CA ASN A 37 -2.61 -10.28 -3.15
C ASN A 37 -2.96 -11.54 -2.33
N SER A 38 -2.85 -11.46 -1.00
CA SER A 38 -3.27 -12.54 -0.11
C SER A 38 -4.77 -12.83 -0.24
N THR A 39 -5.60 -11.79 -0.35
CA THR A 39 -7.05 -11.94 -0.56
C THR A 39 -7.37 -12.58 -1.91
N GLN A 40 -6.65 -12.21 -2.97
CA GLN A 40 -6.83 -12.83 -4.29
C GLN A 40 -6.48 -14.33 -4.27
N GLN A 41 -5.44 -14.72 -3.54
CA GLN A 41 -5.10 -16.12 -3.34
C GLN A 41 -6.18 -16.84 -2.54
N ALA A 42 -6.65 -16.26 -1.43
CA ALA A 42 -7.73 -16.84 -0.64
C ALA A 42 -9.03 -17.03 -1.46
N LEU A 43 -9.32 -16.11 -2.38
CA LEU A 43 -10.45 -16.24 -3.32
C LEU A 43 -10.24 -17.36 -4.34
N GLN A 44 -9.00 -17.61 -4.77
CA GLN A 44 -8.67 -18.76 -5.63
C GLN A 44 -8.90 -20.07 -4.87
N ASP A 45 -8.38 -20.19 -3.65
CA ASP A 45 -8.54 -21.37 -2.81
C ASP A 45 -10.02 -21.60 -2.45
N PHE A 46 -10.80 -20.53 -2.30
CA PHE A 46 -12.24 -20.58 -2.05
C PHE A 46 -13.03 -21.22 -3.21
N LEU A 47 -12.66 -20.94 -4.47
CA LEU A 47 -13.28 -21.55 -5.65
C LEU A 47 -13.08 -23.07 -5.73
N GLU A 48 -12.02 -23.58 -5.11
CA GLU A 48 -11.71 -25.01 -5.06
C GLU A 48 -12.53 -25.74 -3.97
N MET A 49 -13.23 -24.99 -3.11
CA MET A 49 -14.07 -25.58 -2.08
C MET A 49 -15.42 -26.03 -2.64
N LYS A 50 -15.90 -27.17 -2.14
CA LYS A 50 -17.20 -27.71 -2.52
C LYS A 50 -18.30 -27.14 -1.61
N GLU A 51 -19.47 -26.92 -2.20
CA GLU A 51 -20.70 -26.73 -1.43
C GLU A 51 -20.89 -27.89 -0.45
N GLY A 52 -21.38 -27.58 0.75
CA GLY A 52 -21.56 -28.54 1.83
C GLY A 52 -20.29 -28.87 2.61
N LYS A 53 -19.11 -28.38 2.20
CA LYS A 53 -17.86 -28.55 2.96
C LYS A 53 -17.99 -27.91 4.35
N GLU A 54 -17.67 -28.68 5.38
CA GLU A 54 -17.57 -28.16 6.74
C GLU A 54 -16.28 -27.35 6.89
N THR A 55 -16.42 -26.15 7.43
CA THR A 55 -15.35 -25.18 7.62
C THR A 55 -15.41 -24.61 9.03
N PHE A 56 -14.30 -24.05 9.51
CA PHE A 56 -14.26 -23.36 10.78
C PHE A 56 -14.03 -21.87 10.56
N VAL A 57 -14.79 -21.05 11.27
CA VAL A 57 -14.60 -19.60 11.31
C VAL A 57 -14.08 -19.22 12.70
N ASN A 58 -12.96 -18.50 12.73
CA ASN A 58 -12.39 -17.96 13.97
C ASN A 58 -13.18 -16.69 14.38
N LEU A 59 -13.73 -16.69 15.59
CA LEU A 59 -14.48 -15.56 16.16
C LEU A 59 -13.61 -14.65 17.05
N GLY A 60 -12.34 -15.02 17.29
CA GLY A 60 -11.41 -14.36 18.19
C GLY A 60 -11.21 -15.12 19.51
N SER A 61 -10.17 -14.75 20.27
CA SER A 61 -9.89 -15.29 21.62
C SER A 61 -9.83 -16.82 21.73
N GLY A 62 -9.47 -17.51 20.63
CA GLY A 62 -9.45 -18.97 20.57
C GLY A 62 -10.81 -19.63 20.36
N CYS A 63 -11.88 -18.86 20.13
CA CYS A 63 -13.21 -19.37 19.81
C CYS A 63 -13.37 -19.62 18.31
N TRP A 64 -13.89 -20.81 17.97
CA TRP A 64 -14.16 -21.23 16.60
C TRP A 64 -15.60 -21.70 16.48
N VAL A 65 -16.24 -21.41 15.35
CA VAL A 65 -17.56 -21.94 15.00
C VAL A 65 -17.44 -22.86 13.80
N MET A 66 -18.08 -24.02 13.88
CA MET A 66 -18.23 -24.93 12.75
C MET A 66 -19.34 -24.41 11.84
N THR A 67 -19.07 -24.30 10.56
CA THR A 67 -20.00 -23.80 9.54
C THR A 67 -19.98 -24.72 8.32
N ARG A 68 -20.97 -24.55 7.44
CA ARG A 68 -21.07 -25.29 6.19
C ARG A 68 -21.13 -24.32 5.03
N LEU A 69 -20.32 -24.56 4.00
CA LEU A 69 -20.25 -23.68 2.85
C LEU A 69 -21.48 -23.81 1.95
N GLU A 70 -22.18 -22.71 1.69
CA GLU A 70 -23.39 -22.71 0.86
C GLU A 70 -23.12 -22.36 -0.61
N LYS A 71 -22.33 -21.30 -0.89
CA LYS A 71 -22.12 -20.77 -2.25
C LYS A 71 -20.66 -20.44 -2.52
N PRO A 72 -19.80 -21.44 -2.79
CA PRO A 72 -18.35 -21.26 -3.06
C PRO A 72 -18.01 -20.37 -4.27
N GLU A 73 -19.00 -19.95 -5.04
CA GLU A 73 -18.86 -19.15 -6.25
C GLU A 73 -19.19 -17.66 -6.05
N THR A 74 -19.71 -17.25 -4.88
CA THR A 74 -20.05 -15.85 -4.61
C THR A 74 -19.48 -15.30 -3.31
N VAL A 75 -19.16 -14.01 -3.31
CA VAL A 75 -18.69 -13.25 -2.14
C VAL A 75 -19.44 -11.92 -2.02
N LEU A 76 -19.48 -11.38 -0.80
CA LEU A 76 -19.88 -10.00 -0.56
C LEU A 76 -18.64 -9.11 -0.66
N LEU A 77 -18.59 -8.26 -1.68
CA LEU A 77 -17.49 -7.34 -1.90
C LEU A 77 -17.87 -5.93 -1.45
N ASN A 78 -17.00 -5.31 -0.65
CA ASN A 78 -17.12 -3.89 -0.32
C ASN A 78 -16.73 -3.04 -1.54
N LEU A 79 -17.65 -2.17 -1.97
CA LEU A 79 -17.48 -1.25 -3.10
C LEU A 79 -17.01 0.15 -2.66
N GLY A 80 -16.93 0.41 -1.36
CA GLY A 80 -16.66 1.72 -0.77
C GLY A 80 -17.91 2.34 -0.15
N ALA A 81 -17.72 3.38 0.68
CA ALA A 81 -18.81 4.13 1.32
C ALA A 81 -19.84 3.27 2.09
N GLY A 82 -19.41 2.12 2.63
CA GLY A 82 -20.29 1.17 3.32
C GLY A 82 -21.21 0.36 2.41
N ILE A 83 -21.03 0.43 1.09
CA ILE A 83 -21.84 -0.31 0.10
C ILE A 83 -21.22 -1.67 -0.15
N PHE A 84 -22.02 -2.72 0.01
CA PHE A 84 -21.63 -4.10 -0.28
C PHE A 84 -22.46 -4.65 -1.44
N ALA A 85 -21.82 -5.43 -2.31
CA ALA A 85 -22.50 -6.11 -3.41
C ALA A 85 -22.11 -7.58 -3.46
N ARG A 86 -23.10 -8.45 -3.69
CA ARG A 86 -22.84 -9.85 -4.06
C ARG A 86 -22.20 -9.91 -5.43
N ARG A 87 -21.08 -10.60 -5.54
CA ARG A 87 -20.33 -10.79 -6.78
C ARG A 87 -19.88 -12.24 -6.91
N LYS A 88 -19.76 -12.69 -8.15
CA LYS A 88 -19.01 -13.91 -8.45
C LYS A 88 -17.55 -13.72 -8.04
N VAL A 89 -16.90 -14.78 -7.58
CA VAL A 89 -15.52 -14.73 -7.12
C VAL A 89 -14.58 -14.20 -8.21
N GLU A 90 -14.76 -14.61 -9.46
CA GLU A 90 -13.96 -14.15 -10.60
C GLU A 90 -14.07 -12.63 -10.77
N ARG A 91 -15.30 -12.10 -10.72
CA ARG A 91 -15.52 -10.66 -10.81
C ARG A 91 -14.91 -9.91 -9.63
N ALA A 92 -14.96 -10.48 -8.43
CA ALA A 92 -14.31 -9.89 -7.27
C ALA A 92 -12.78 -9.84 -7.46
N ARG A 93 -12.17 -10.91 -7.97
CA ARG A 93 -10.73 -10.98 -8.25
C ARG A 93 -10.28 -9.96 -9.30
N GLU A 94 -11.06 -9.77 -10.37
CA GLU A 94 -10.81 -8.71 -11.36
C GLU A 94 -10.80 -7.32 -10.71
N MET A 95 -11.80 -7.03 -9.86
CA MET A 95 -11.89 -5.74 -9.18
C MET A 95 -10.73 -5.52 -8.18
N LEU A 96 -10.31 -6.57 -7.47
CA LEU A 96 -9.14 -6.50 -6.59
C LEU A 96 -7.84 -6.35 -7.38
N SER A 97 -7.75 -6.94 -8.57
CA SER A 97 -6.59 -6.78 -9.47
C SER A 97 -6.44 -5.34 -9.94
N GLU A 98 -7.53 -4.69 -10.34
CA GLU A 98 -7.47 -3.27 -10.71
C GLU A 98 -7.10 -2.39 -9.52
N ARG A 99 -7.58 -2.71 -8.31
CA ARG A 99 -7.13 -2.00 -7.08
C ARG A 99 -5.64 -2.18 -6.83
N ALA A 100 -5.10 -3.39 -7.01
CA ALA A 100 -3.68 -3.67 -6.86
C ALA A 100 -2.86 -2.88 -7.88
N ARG A 101 -3.26 -2.86 -9.15
CA ARG A 101 -2.61 -2.09 -10.22
C ARG A 101 -2.56 -0.60 -9.94
N LEU A 102 -3.64 -0.04 -9.38
CA LEU A 102 -3.67 1.36 -8.97
C LEU A 102 -2.70 1.63 -7.80
N LEU A 103 -2.61 0.72 -6.82
CA LEU A 103 -1.64 0.83 -5.73
C LEU A 103 -0.20 0.71 -6.21
N GLU A 104 0.10 -0.21 -7.11
CA GLU A 104 1.43 -0.36 -7.71
C GLU A 104 1.89 0.94 -8.39
N LYS A 105 0.99 1.56 -9.16
CA LYS A 105 1.29 2.85 -9.81
C LYS A 105 1.57 3.97 -8.79
N GLU A 106 0.81 4.04 -7.70
CA GLU A 106 1.06 5.03 -6.65
C GLU A 106 2.36 4.75 -5.88
N ILE A 107 2.69 3.48 -5.66
CA ILE A 107 3.97 3.05 -5.08
C ILE A 107 5.14 3.48 -5.97
N GLU A 108 5.09 3.20 -7.27
CA GLU A 108 6.12 3.61 -8.24
C GLU A 108 6.31 5.13 -8.24
N LYS A 109 5.21 5.89 -8.18
CA LYS A 109 5.24 7.35 -8.11
C LYS A 109 5.93 7.84 -6.84
N LEU A 110 5.57 7.30 -5.66
CA LEU A 110 6.21 7.67 -4.39
C LEU A 110 7.71 7.34 -4.40
N GLN A 111 8.10 6.18 -4.94
CA GLN A 111 9.50 5.80 -5.06
C GLN A 111 10.27 6.77 -5.97
N THR A 112 9.66 7.19 -7.07
CA THR A 112 10.22 8.21 -7.98
C THR A 112 10.40 9.55 -7.27
N ASP A 113 9.38 10.00 -6.52
CA ASP A 113 9.43 11.24 -5.75
C ASP A 113 10.54 11.19 -4.68
N MET A 114 10.68 10.07 -3.96
CA MET A 114 11.76 9.86 -2.99
C MET A 114 13.15 9.92 -3.65
N ALA A 115 13.30 9.32 -4.84
CA ALA A 115 14.56 9.36 -5.58
C ALA A 115 14.92 10.79 -6.03
N LEU A 116 13.94 11.57 -6.49
CA LEU A 116 14.13 12.97 -6.86
C LEU A 116 14.53 13.83 -5.66
N VAL A 117 13.88 13.64 -4.51
CA VAL A 117 14.21 14.35 -3.27
C VAL A 117 15.63 14.00 -2.81
N SER A 118 16.00 12.73 -2.86
CA SER A 118 17.34 12.25 -2.49
C SER A 118 18.43 12.84 -3.39
N LYS A 119 18.17 12.91 -4.70
CA LYS A 119 19.07 13.57 -5.66
C LYS A 119 19.25 15.05 -5.33
N LYS A 120 18.15 15.77 -5.08
CA LYS A 120 18.18 17.20 -4.74
C LYS A 120 18.91 17.47 -3.43
N LEU A 121 18.73 16.62 -2.42
CA LEU A 121 19.52 16.68 -1.18
C LEU A 121 21.02 16.53 -1.45
N SER A 122 21.42 15.53 -2.25
CA SER A 122 22.84 15.33 -2.59
C SER A 122 23.46 16.50 -3.35
N GLU A 123 22.71 17.13 -4.26
CA GLU A 123 23.13 18.33 -4.99
C GLU A 123 23.28 19.54 -4.04
N MET A 124 22.27 19.81 -3.21
CA MET A 124 22.31 20.90 -2.24
C MET A 124 23.42 20.73 -1.20
N GLY A 125 23.66 19.50 -0.72
CA GLY A 125 24.73 19.21 0.23
C GLY A 125 26.10 19.59 -0.34
N ARG A 126 26.39 19.19 -1.59
CA ARG A 126 27.64 19.55 -2.29
C ARG A 126 27.80 21.06 -2.48
N GLU A 127 26.72 21.77 -2.82
CA GLU A 127 26.75 23.23 -2.96
C GLU A 127 27.03 23.94 -1.64
N ILE A 128 26.44 23.47 -0.53
CA ILE A 128 26.65 24.01 0.81
C ILE A 128 28.10 23.78 1.24
N GLU A 129 28.64 22.56 1.08
CA GLU A 129 30.03 22.23 1.39
C GLU A 129 31.02 23.07 0.57
N GLY A 130 30.80 23.21 -0.74
CA GLY A 130 31.65 24.04 -1.59
C GLY A 130 31.61 25.53 -1.22
N SER A 131 30.48 26.03 -0.72
CA SER A 131 30.33 27.42 -0.27
C SER A 131 30.96 27.70 1.10
N LEU A 132 31.22 26.65 1.90
CA LEU A 132 31.91 26.75 3.20
C LEU A 132 33.44 26.70 3.07
N GLN A 133 33.95 26.21 1.93
CA GLN A 133 35.38 26.08 1.64
C GLN A 133 35.95 27.23 0.80
N ALA A 134 35.10 28.14 0.32
CA ALA A 134 35.44 29.32 -0.48
C ALA A 134 35.43 30.60 0.36
#